data_AF-A0A661KIY1-F1
#
_entry.id   AF-A0A661KIY1-F1
#
_cell.length_a   1.000
_cell.length_b   1.000
_cell.length_c   1.000
_cell.angle_alpha   90.00
_cell.angle_beta   90.00
_cell.angle_gamma   90.00
#
_symmetry.space_group_name_H-M   'P 1'
#
loop_
_entity.id
_entity.type
_entity.pdbx_description
1 polymer ?
#
loop_
_entity_poly.entity_id
_entity_poly.type
_entity_poly.pdbx_seq_one_letter_code
_entity_poly.pdbx_strand_id
1 'polypeptide(L)' 'MKERGFREILIFVAGTTPQIITETLYGLTQSCNPPIFPDEIYIITTASGREKIQ' A
#
# COMPACT_ATOMS: atom_id res chain seq x y z
N MET A 1 -8.75 -8.81 18.78
CA MET A 1 -8.60 -8.61 17.32
C MET A 1 -9.19 -9.85 16.65
N LYS A 2 -10.10 -9.72 15.67
CA LYS A 2 -10.65 -10.89 14.95
C LYS A 2 -9.49 -11.61 14.25
N GLU A 3 -9.35 -12.91 14.43
CA GLU A 3 -8.48 -13.71 13.57
C GLU A 3 -8.98 -13.59 12.13
N ARG A 4 -8.19 -12.93 11.28
CA ARG A 4 -8.44 -12.89 9.84
C ARG A 4 -7.95 -14.23 9.27
N GLY A 5 -8.86 -14.99 8.67
CA GLY A 5 -8.54 -16.31 8.09
C GLY A 5 -7.59 -16.26 6.89
N PHE A 6 -7.36 -15.07 6.33
CA PHE A 6 -6.47 -14.82 5.22
C PHE A 6 -5.63 -13.56 5.47
N ARG A 7 -4.39 -13.57 4.96
CA ARG A 7 -3.52 -12.39 4.93
C ARG A 7 -3.92 -11.48 3.77
N GLU A 8 -4.11 -10.20 4.05
CA GLU A 8 -4.38 -9.16 3.06
C GLU A 8 -3.05 -8.57 2.57
N ILE A 9 -2.68 -8.84 1.31
CA ILE A 9 -1.44 -8.34 0.71
C ILE A 9 -1.79 -7.25 -0.31
N LEU A 10 -1.23 -6.05 -0.13
CA LEU A 10 -1.39 -4.94 -1.08
C LEU A 10 -0.14 -4.79 -1.94
N ILE A 11 -0.30 -4.84 -3.26
CA ILE A 11 0.80 -4.71 -4.22
C ILE A 11 0.64 -3.39 -4.99
N PHE A 12 1.64 -2.53 -4.89
CA PHE A 12 1.74 -1.30 -5.67
C PHE A 12 2.68 -1.51 -6.86
N VAL A 13 2.29 -0.98 -8.02
CA VAL A 13 3.21 -0.75 -9.13
C VAL A 13 3.37 0.75 -9.28
N ALA A 14 4.51 1.28 -8.85
CA ALA A 14 4.74 2.72 -8.79
C ALA A 14 6.08 3.08 -9.44
N GLY A 15 6.07 4.14 -10.26
CA GLY A 15 7.26 4.69 -10.90
C GLY A 15 8.01 5.64 -9.97
N THR A 16 8.02 6.93 -10.31
CA THR A 16 8.82 7.96 -9.60
C THR A 16 8.04 8.78 -8.58
N THR A 17 6.78 8.45 -8.32
CA THR A 17 5.90 9.21 -7.43
C THR A 17 5.53 8.31 -6.25
N PRO A 18 6.17 8.47 -5.07
CA PRO A 18 5.91 7.70 -3.84
C PRO A 18 4.66 8.13 -3.09
N GLN A 19 4.25 9.39 -3.30
CA GLN A 19 2.86 9.83 -3.18
C GLN A 19 1.98 8.89 -4.04
N ILE A 20 0.67 8.92 -4.16
CA ILE A 20 -0.11 7.74 -4.64
C ILE A 20 -0.05 6.57 -3.65
N ILE A 21 1.11 6.04 -3.23
CA ILE A 21 1.16 4.95 -2.24
C ILE A 21 0.57 5.44 -0.91
N THR A 22 1.02 6.62 -0.45
CA THR A 22 0.57 7.20 0.82
C THR A 22 -0.92 7.55 0.84
N GLU A 23 -1.45 8.19 -0.20
CA GLU A 23 -2.86 8.57 -0.23
C GLU A 23 -3.77 7.41 -0.60
N THR A 24 -3.29 6.39 -1.32
CA THR A 24 -4.04 5.14 -1.44
C THR A 24 -4.18 4.47 -0.08
N LEU A 25 -3.10 4.36 0.69
CA LEU A 25 -3.15 3.81 2.04
C LEU A 25 -4.09 4.64 2.93
N TYR A 26 -3.97 5.96 2.91
CA TYR A 26 -4.88 6.84 3.66
C TYR A 26 -6.35 6.65 3.26
N GLY A 27 -6.62 6.54 1.96
CA GLY A 27 -7.97 6.28 1.45
C GLY A 27 -8.52 4.95 1.99
N LEU A 28 -7.74 3.88 1.90
CA LEU A 28 -8.12 2.55 2.34
C LEU A 28 -8.30 2.43 3.86
N THR A 29 -7.43 3.07 4.65
CA THR A 29 -7.44 2.92 6.12
C THR A 29 -8.34 3.93 6.82
N GLN A 30 -8.43 5.16 6.30
CA GLN A 30 -9.12 6.28 6.96
C GLN A 30 -10.43 6.67 6.29
N SER A 31 -10.56 6.46 4.97
CA SER A 31 -11.70 6.98 4.20
C SER A 31 -12.68 5.88 3.76
N CYS A 32 -12.23 4.64 3.62
CA CYS A 32 -13.09 3.50 3.30
C CYS A 32 -13.87 2.99 4.54
N ASN A 33 -15.10 2.54 4.33
CA ASN A 33 -15.91 1.87 5.35
C ASN A 33 -16.52 0.57 4.77
N PRO A 34 -16.12 -0.62 5.26
CA PRO A 34 -15.15 -0.84 6.32
C PRO A 34 -13.71 -0.45 5.91
N PRO A 35 -12.86 -0.02 6.85
CA PRO A 35 -11.47 0.29 6.56
C PRO A 35 -10.68 -0.98 6.24
N ILE A 36 -9.72 -0.85 5.33
CA ILE A 36 -8.85 -1.93 4.86
C ILE A 36 -7.45 -1.69 5.42
N PHE A 37 -6.97 -2.64 6.21
CA PHE A 37 -5.63 -2.63 6.79
C PHE A 37 -4.84 -3.83 6.25
N PRO A 38 -4.01 -3.64 5.21
CA PRO A 38 -3.20 -4.73 4.68
C PRO A 38 -2.17 -5.21 5.70
N ASP A 39 -1.95 -6.53 5.75
CA ASP A 39 -0.95 -7.16 6.62
C ASP A 39 0.47 -7.00 6.05
N GLU A 40 0.58 -6.95 4.71
CA GLU A 40 1.84 -6.80 3.98
C GLU A 40 1.67 -5.84 2.79
N ILE A 41 2.73 -5.08 2.49
CA ILE A 41 2.76 -4.16 1.34
C ILE A 41 4.01 -4.46 0.51
N TYR A 42 3.82 -4.72 -0.78
CA TYR A 42 4.90 -4.88 -1.75
C TYR A 42 4.85 -3.75 -2.77
N ILE A 43 6.01 -3.18 -3.07
CA ILE A 43 6.13 -2.12 -4.08
C ILE A 43 7.01 -2.65 -5.20
N ILE A 44 6.43 -2.79 -6.38
CA ILE A 44 7.12 -3.06 -7.62
C ILE A 44 7.42 -1.70 -8.26
N THR A 45 8.69 -1.40 -8.42
CA THR A 45 9.14 -0.12 -8.97
C THR A 45 10.31 -0.32 -9.95
N THR A 46 10.64 0.73 -10.70
CA THR A 46 11.82 0.76 -11.56
C THR A 46 13.07 1.08 -10.72
N ALA A 47 14.26 0.84 -11.28
CA ALA A 47 15.51 1.19 -10.58
C ALA A 47 15.56 2.67 -10.18
N SER A 48 15.14 3.58 -11.07
CA SER A 48 15.06 5.03 -10.77
C SER A 48 13.93 5.38 -9.79
N GLY A 49 12.84 4.61 -9.79
CA GLY A 49 11.76 4.78 -8.82
C GLY A 49 12.20 4.42 -7.40
N ARG A 50 13.03 3.37 -7.26
CA ARG A 50 13.62 2.97 -5.97
C ARG A 50 14.37 4.11 -5.27
N GLU A 51 15.10 4.94 -6.00
CA GLU A 51 15.83 6.10 -5.43
C GLU A 51 14.90 7.14 -4.81
N LYS A 52 13.64 7.18 -5.26
CA LYS A 52 12.64 8.13 -4.76
C LYS A 52 11.73 7.53 -3.68
N ILE A 53 11.65 6.21 -3.58
CA ILE A 53 10.86 5.47 -2.56
C ILE A 53 11.78 5.09 -1.37
N GLN A 54 12.73 5.97 -1.00
CA GLN A 54 13.56 5.81 0.20
C GLN A 54 12.93 6.50 1.41
#